data_AF-A0A815X4R9-F1
#
_entry.id   AF-A0A815X4R9-F1
#
_cell.length_a   1.000
_cell.length_b   1.000
_cell.length_c   1.000
_cell.angle_alpha   90.00
_cell.angle_beta   90.00
_cell.angle_gamma   90.00
#
_symmetry.space_group_name_H-M   'P 1'
#
loop_
_entity.id
_entity.type
_entity.pdbx_description
1 polymer ?
#
loop_
_entity_poly.entity_id
_entity_poly.type
_entity_poly.pdbx_seq_one_letter_code
_entity_poly.pdbx_strand_id
1 'polypeptide(L)'
;NHEFTNTDLVLVIGANDTVNSAAEEDPNSIIAGMPVLRVWLAKQVVVMKRSLGVGYAAVDNPIFFKPNTSMLLGDAKKTCDKLLAKLKSDYEEGEASGSADATKSSGKH
;
A
#
# COMPACT_ATOMS: atom_id res chain seq x y z
N ASN A 1 -13.49 -5.58 -5.78
CA ASN A 1 -12.84 -6.84 -6.16
C ASN A 1 -12.41 -6.86 -7.62
N HIS A 2 -13.31 -6.68 -8.61
CA HIS A 2 -12.95 -6.74 -10.04
C HIS A 2 -11.90 -5.69 -10.46
N GLU A 3 -11.87 -4.52 -9.83
CA GLU A 3 -10.89 -3.47 -10.15
C GLU A 3 -9.44 -3.77 -9.71
N PHE A 4 -9.22 -4.71 -8.78
CA PHE A 4 -7.87 -4.93 -8.23
C PHE A 4 -6.87 -5.41 -9.28
N THR A 5 -7.30 -6.21 -10.25
CA THR A 5 -6.41 -6.68 -11.34
C THR A 5 -5.87 -5.55 -12.21
N ASN A 6 -6.56 -4.41 -12.25
CA ASN A 6 -6.16 -3.22 -13.00
C ASN A 6 -5.54 -2.14 -12.10
N THR A 7 -5.33 -2.42 -10.81
CA THR A 7 -4.81 -1.47 -9.84
C THR A 7 -3.29 -1.62 -9.70
N ASP A 8 -2.54 -0.52 -9.91
CA ASP A 8 -1.08 -0.52 -9.80
C ASP A 8 -0.60 -0.71 -8.36
N LEU A 9 -1.24 -0.04 -7.40
CA LEU A 9 -0.83 -0.04 -6.01
C LEU A 9 -2.04 -0.05 -5.08
N VAL A 10 -2.02 -0.94 -4.08
CA VAL A 10 -2.96 -0.95 -2.96
C VAL A 10 -2.22 -0.68 -1.66
N LEU A 11 -2.69 0.32 -0.90
CA LEU A 11 -2.24 0.58 0.47
C LEU A 11 -3.25 -0.03 1.46
N VAL A 12 -2.82 -1.03 2.22
CA VAL A 12 -3.62 -1.66 3.27
C VAL A 12 -3.22 -1.06 4.61
N ILE A 13 -4.09 -0.26 5.22
CA ILE A 13 -3.78 0.46 6.46
C ILE A 13 -4.51 -0.20 7.63
N GLY A 14 -3.76 -0.87 8.50
CA GLY A 14 -4.29 -1.45 9.75
C GLY A 14 -5.27 -2.62 9.59
N ALA A 15 -5.65 -3.01 8.37
CA ALA A 15 -6.49 -4.16 8.11
C ALA A 15 -5.68 -5.46 8.10
N ASN A 16 -6.28 -6.55 8.59
CA ASN A 16 -5.72 -7.89 8.53
C ASN A 16 -6.74 -8.90 7.99
N ASP A 17 -7.77 -9.21 8.78
CA ASP A 17 -8.69 -10.31 8.45
C ASP A 17 -9.51 -10.05 7.17
N THR A 18 -9.92 -8.79 6.93
CA THR A 18 -10.69 -8.38 5.75
C THR A 18 -9.93 -8.45 4.42
N VAL A 19 -8.61 -8.66 4.47
CA VAL A 19 -7.75 -8.82 3.29
C VAL A 19 -7.03 -10.17 3.30
N ASN A 20 -7.39 -11.09 4.21
CA ASN A 20 -6.69 -12.35 4.38
C ASN A 20 -7.09 -13.39 3.32
N SER A 21 -6.14 -13.81 2.49
CA SER A 21 -6.39 -14.77 1.40
C SER A 21 -6.72 -16.18 1.89
N ALA A 22 -6.41 -16.51 3.15
CA ALA A 22 -6.77 -17.80 3.74
C ALA A 22 -8.30 -18.03 3.76
N ALA A 23 -9.11 -16.97 3.70
CA ALA A 23 -10.56 -17.09 3.57
C ALA A 23 -11.01 -17.79 2.27
N GLU A 24 -10.18 -17.76 1.22
CA GLU A 24 -10.44 -18.41 -0.08
C GLU A 24 -9.47 -19.58 -0.37
N GLU A 25 -8.23 -19.51 0.13
CA GLU A 25 -7.16 -20.47 -0.18
C GLU A 25 -7.14 -21.69 0.76
N ASP A 26 -7.67 -21.56 1.99
CA ASP A 26 -7.64 -22.63 2.99
C ASP A 26 -9.06 -22.95 3.53
N PRO A 27 -9.67 -24.07 3.12
CA PRO A 27 -11.01 -24.46 3.58
C PRO A 27 -11.05 -24.85 5.07
N ASN A 28 -9.91 -25.11 5.71
CA ASN A 28 -9.83 -25.40 7.15
C ASN A 28 -9.59 -24.14 7.99
N SER A 29 -9.36 -22.99 7.35
CA SER A 29 -9.20 -21.73 8.04
C SER A 29 -10.49 -21.35 8.76
N ILE A 30 -10.37 -20.79 9.96
CA ILE A 30 -11.53 -20.28 10.73
C ILE A 30 -12.26 -19.12 10.02
N ILE A 31 -11.62 -18.50 9.03
CA ILE A 31 -12.19 -17.42 8.19
C ILE A 31 -12.60 -17.93 6.80
N ALA A 32 -12.60 -19.25 6.56
CA ALA A 32 -13.00 -19.83 5.28
C ALA A 32 -14.41 -19.36 4.87
N GLY A 33 -14.55 -18.88 3.64
CA GLY A 33 -15.80 -18.36 3.09
C GLY A 33 -16.17 -16.93 3.53
N MET A 34 -15.38 -16.29 4.39
CA MET A 34 -15.58 -14.88 4.74
C MET A 34 -15.37 -14.00 3.49
N PRO A 35 -16.28 -13.07 3.18
CA PRO A 35 -16.06 -12.14 2.08
C PRO A 35 -14.89 -11.19 2.40
N VAL A 36 -13.86 -11.22 1.56
CA VAL A 36 -12.64 -10.42 1.72
C VAL A 36 -12.36 -9.55 0.49
N LEU A 37 -11.53 -8.53 0.69
CA LEU A 37 -10.97 -7.73 -0.39
C LEU A 37 -9.74 -8.46 -0.95
N ARG A 38 -9.81 -8.83 -2.24
CA ARG A 38 -8.74 -9.56 -2.95
C ARG A 38 -7.59 -8.64 -3.35
N VAL A 39 -7.01 -7.93 -2.38
CA VAL A 39 -5.96 -6.93 -2.60
C VAL A 39 -4.72 -7.52 -3.25
N TRP A 40 -4.47 -8.81 -3.05
CA TRP A 40 -3.36 -9.55 -3.66
C TRP A 40 -3.42 -9.65 -5.19
N LEU A 41 -4.56 -9.29 -5.80
CA LEU A 41 -4.70 -9.21 -7.27
C LEU A 41 -4.10 -7.93 -7.87
N ALA A 42 -3.75 -6.92 -7.06
CA ALA A 42 -3.09 -5.72 -7.53
C ALA A 42 -1.63 -5.96 -7.92
N LYS A 43 -1.07 -5.07 -8.76
CA LYS A 43 0.33 -5.21 -9.19
C LYS A 43 1.30 -5.11 -8.01
N GLN A 44 1.04 -4.21 -7.06
CA GLN A 44 1.78 -4.07 -5.80
C GLN A 44 0.84 -3.82 -4.63
N VAL A 45 1.19 -4.38 -3.47
CA VAL A 45 0.48 -4.20 -2.20
C VAL A 45 1.46 -3.73 -1.14
N VAL A 46 1.11 -2.68 -0.40
CA VAL A 46 1.86 -2.25 0.78
C VAL A 46 0.96 -2.38 1.99
N VAL A 47 1.37 -3.22 2.95
CA VAL A 47 0.63 -3.40 4.20
C VAL A 47 1.29 -2.60 5.31
N MET A 48 0.52 -1.70 5.91
CA MET A 48 0.94 -0.79 6.97
C MET A 48 0.37 -1.26 8.32
N LYS A 49 1.23 -1.81 9.16
CA LYS A 49 0.85 -2.31 10.50
C LYS A 49 2.04 -2.29 11.46
N ARG A 50 1.77 -2.41 12.77
CA ARG A 50 2.81 -2.28 13.81
C ARG A 50 3.84 -3.42 13.84
N SER A 51 3.42 -4.65 13.53
CA SER A 51 4.25 -5.86 13.59
C SER A 51 3.70 -6.91 12.62
N LEU A 52 4.33 -8.09 12.51
CA LEU A 52 3.77 -9.24 11.77
C LEU A 52 2.69 -10.02 12.54
N GLY A 53 2.24 -9.51 13.70
CA GLY A 53 1.27 -10.21 14.56
C GLY A 53 -0.09 -10.49 13.90
N VAL A 54 -0.81 -11.46 14.47
CA VAL A 54 -2.11 -11.92 13.98
C VAL A 54 -3.24 -10.89 14.19
N GLY A 55 -4.33 -11.07 13.43
CA GLY A 55 -5.54 -10.26 13.50
C GLY A 55 -6.48 -10.69 14.63
N TYR A 56 -7.75 -10.32 14.53
CA TYR A 56 -8.76 -10.72 15.52
C TYR A 56 -9.01 -12.23 15.44
N ALA A 57 -9.03 -12.76 14.23
CA ALA A 57 -9.15 -14.18 13.98
C ALA A 57 -7.94 -15.00 14.52
N ALA A 58 -6.82 -14.36 14.88
CA ALA A 58 -5.62 -15.05 15.36
C ALA A 58 -5.00 -16.06 14.36
N VAL A 59 -5.25 -15.85 13.06
CA VAL A 59 -4.61 -16.60 11.96
C VAL A 59 -3.55 -15.77 11.26
N ASP A 60 -2.53 -16.44 10.75
CA ASP A 60 -1.55 -15.83 9.86
C ASP A 60 -2.22 -15.41 8.54
N ASN A 61 -1.70 -14.35 7.95
CA ASN A 61 -2.21 -13.81 6.69
C ASN A 61 -1.22 -14.12 5.56
N PRO A 62 -1.56 -15.02 4.62
CA PRO A 62 -0.64 -15.41 3.56
C PRO A 62 -0.23 -14.25 2.65
N ILE A 63 -1.03 -13.17 2.56
CA ILE A 63 -0.70 -12.01 1.71
C ILE A 63 0.61 -11.35 2.13
N PHE A 64 1.00 -11.43 3.41
CA PHE A 64 2.23 -10.80 3.92
C PHE A 64 3.50 -11.42 3.32
N PHE A 65 3.39 -12.62 2.75
CA PHE A 65 4.50 -13.37 2.17
C PHE A 65 4.41 -13.48 0.64
N LYS A 66 3.38 -12.89 0.02
CA LYS A 66 3.25 -12.88 -1.45
C LYS A 66 4.33 -11.96 -2.05
N PRO A 67 4.89 -12.30 -3.22
CA PRO A 67 6.03 -11.58 -3.80
C PRO A 67 5.70 -10.14 -4.22
N ASN A 68 4.44 -9.81 -4.45
CA ASN A 68 3.96 -8.47 -4.76
C ASN A 68 3.56 -7.66 -3.50
N THR A 69 3.82 -8.18 -2.30
CA THR A 69 3.48 -7.50 -1.05
C THR A 69 4.74 -7.02 -0.33
N SER A 70 4.75 -5.74 0.03
CA SER A 70 5.74 -5.15 0.91
C SER A 70 5.13 -4.79 2.27
N MET A 71 5.88 -5.02 3.35
CA MET A 71 5.46 -4.68 4.71
C MET A 71 6.08 -3.35 5.14
N LEU A 72 5.25 -2.34 5.40
CA LEU A 72 5.67 -1.07 5.98
C LEU A 72 5.34 -1.07 7.48
N LEU A 73 6.29 -1.54 8.28
CA LEU A 73 6.07 -1.69 9.72
C LEU A 73 6.15 -0.36 10.47
N GLY A 74 5.14 -0.09 11.31
CA GLY A 74 5.07 1.12 12.11
C GLY A 74 3.66 1.44 12.61
N ASP A 75 3.57 2.50 13.42
CA ASP A 75 2.27 3.10 13.72
C ASP A 75 1.68 3.75 12.46
N ALA A 76 0.43 3.41 12.14
CA ALA A 76 -0.22 3.80 10.90
C ALA A 76 -0.24 5.32 10.72
N LYS A 77 -0.57 6.08 11.78
CA LYS A 77 -0.60 7.54 11.72
C LYS A 77 0.79 8.10 11.44
N LYS A 78 1.81 7.68 12.22
CA LYS A 78 3.18 8.15 12.01
C LYS A 78 3.70 7.84 10.61
N THR A 79 3.39 6.67 10.07
CA THR A 79 3.82 6.30 8.71
C THR A 79 3.09 7.12 7.64
N CYS A 80 1.79 7.37 7.79
CA CYS A 80 1.04 8.22 6.86
C CYS A 80 1.51 9.68 6.90
N ASP A 81 1.75 10.23 8.10
CA ASP A 81 2.26 11.59 8.26
C ASP A 81 3.64 11.75 7.58
N LYS A 82 4.52 10.75 7.72
CA LYS A 82 5.82 10.72 7.02
C LYS A 82 5.69 10.64 5.50
N LEU A 83 4.80 9.77 5.00
CA LEU A 83 4.54 9.66 3.56
C LEU A 83 4.04 10.99 2.99
N LEU A 84 3.08 11.63 3.67
CA LEU A 84 2.56 12.93 3.26
C LEU A 84 3.65 14.00 3.25
N ALA A 85 4.47 14.07 4.30
CA ALA A 85 5.57 15.04 4.38
C ALA A 85 6.59 14.84 3.25
N LYS A 86 6.95 13.58 2.96
CA LYS A 86 7.90 13.25 1.88
C LYS A 86 7.34 13.62 0.52
N LEU A 87 6.08 13.27 0.24
CA LEU A 87 5.41 13.66 -1.00
C LEU A 87 5.38 15.18 -1.18
N LYS A 88 5.04 15.95 -0.14
CA LYS A 88 5.07 17.41 -0.22
C LYS A 88 6.46 17.95 -0.58
N SER A 89 7.51 17.49 0.11
CA SER A 89 8.90 17.87 -0.19
C SER A 89 9.27 17.55 -1.64
N ASP A 90 8.95 16.35 -2.11
CA ASP A 90 9.32 15.89 -3.45
C ASP A 90 8.61 16.69 -4.56
N TYR A 91 7.35 17.06 -4.36
CA TYR A 91 6.61 17.88 -5.32
C TYR A 91 7.00 19.37 -5.26
N GLU A 92 7.28 19.91 -4.07
CA GLU A 92 7.75 21.30 -3.91
C GLU A 92 9.16 21.51 -4.53
N GLU A 93 10.06 20.52 -4.37
CA GLU A 93 11.37 20.51 -5.04
C GLU A 93 11.26 20.34 -6.56
N GLY A 94 10.27 19.57 -7.03
CA GLY A 94 9.94 19.42 -8.44
C GLY A 94 9.44 20.71 -9.10
N GLU A 95 8.60 21.49 -8.40
CA GLU A 95 8.12 22.79 -8.90
C GLU A 95 9.21 23.87 -8.89
N ALA A 96 10.07 23.89 -7.86
CA ALA A 96 11.19 24.83 -7.79
C ALA A 96 12.22 24.61 -8.91
N SER A 97 12.46 23.35 -9.31
CA SER A 97 13.36 23.01 -10.42
C SER A 97 12.75 23.28 -11.80
N GLY A 98 11.42 23.14 -11.98
CA GLY A 98 10.72 23.47 -13.22
C GLY A 98 10.62 24.98 -13.52
N SER A 99 10.59 25.83 -12.49
CA SER A 99 10.58 27.30 -12.63
C SER A 99 11.90 27.86 -13.16
N ALA A 100 13.04 27.25 -12.80
CA ALA A 100 14.37 27.72 -13.22
C ALA A 100 14.68 27.48 -14.71
N ASP A 101 13.99 26.53 -15.36
CA ASP A 101 14.20 26.22 -16.79
C ASP A 101 13.36 27.10 -17.72
N ALA A 102 12.28 27.70 -17.23
CA ALA A 102 11.42 28.60 -18.01
C ALA A 102 12.05 29.98 -18.29
N THR A 103 13.08 30.39 -17.55
CA THR A 103 13.69 31.73 -17.70
C THR A 103 14.84 31.80 -18.72
N LYS A 104 15.21 30.70 -19.39
CA LYS A 104 16.36 30.68 -20.33
C LYS A 104 16.00 30.77 -21.82
N SER A 105 14.73 30.88 -22.23
CA SER A 105 14.35 30.84 -23.66
C SER A 105 14.01 32.20 -24.32
N SER A 106 14.06 33.33 -23.62
CA SER A 106 13.67 34.63 -24.21
C SER A 106 14.83 35.60 -24.55
N GLY A 107 16.09 35.13 -24.54
CA GLY A 107 17.25 36.00 -24.77
C GLY A 107 18.27 35.42 -25.74
N LYS A 108 17.97 35.41 -27.05
CA LYS A 108 19.01 35.47 -28.09
C LYS A 108 18.44 35.93 -29.43
N HIS A 109 18.92 37.13 -29.81
CA HIS A 109 19.07 37.77 -31.12
C HIS A 109 18.33 37.22 -32.33
#